data_AF-A0A924DRW7-F1
#
_entry.id   AF-A0A924DRW7-F1
#
_cell.length_a   1.000
_cell.length_b   1.000
_cell.length_c   1.000
_cell.angle_alpha   90.00
_cell.angle_beta   90.00
_cell.angle_gamma   90.00
#
_symmetry.space_group_name_H-M   'P 1'
#
loop_
_entity.id
_entity.type
_entity.pdbx_description
1 polymer ?
#
loop_
_entity_poly.entity_id
_entity_poly.type
_entity_poly.pdbx_seq_one_letter_code
_entity_poly.pdbx_strand_id
1 'polypeptide(L)'
;MLIHKDIIIRVIFSFIFIAITLSVLGPVFLNFLKKKLPGQYTHESDIDTMIRKQKERLRTQYGLQSGVETSQLARHPIDELEGYRKDFKEESESKGLQSKEIQQIYKETQWGGGEFLKEIQHEITKTYSYTLADTKVNSFILLCEKRNYLRFLTPENRASKIALKNYLVTLLIFFILTDEVRDKKYYILEKIAKKLGIPDHELALAFQIKLLMIVSLKKELKEDRVFSDTIVINQYSEETIKDANEAIAKREANLWAKSPSQLFEELTLAINYASLLSPMPKLKNKKDVDTACEILGITLQQTTDEIKKTYKKIALLKHPDKIVSQKLPKVLERKAIERFNYIQEAYEVVIAHKK
;
A
#
# COMPACT_ATOMS: atom_id res chain seq x y z
N MET A 1 -5.27 -64.57 -38.98
CA MET A 1 -4.77 -64.01 -37.70
C MET A 1 -5.69 -62.86 -37.32
N LEU A 2 -6.72 -63.13 -36.51
CA LEU A 2 -7.77 -62.18 -36.19
C LEU A 2 -7.24 -61.17 -35.17
N ILE A 3 -6.93 -59.96 -35.61
CA ILE A 3 -6.56 -58.86 -34.72
C ILE A 3 -7.76 -58.61 -33.80
N HIS A 4 -7.57 -58.84 -32.50
CA HIS A 4 -8.60 -58.66 -31.48
C HIS A 4 -9.11 -57.23 -31.54
N LYS A 5 -10.40 -57.06 -31.83
CA LYS A 5 -11.09 -55.76 -31.90
C LYS A 5 -10.87 -54.93 -30.62
N ASP A 6 -10.70 -55.60 -29.48
CA ASP A 6 -10.39 -54.97 -28.20
C ASP A 6 -9.04 -54.24 -28.18
N ILE A 7 -8.05 -54.73 -28.92
CA ILE A 7 -6.73 -54.08 -29.03
C ILE A 7 -6.85 -52.80 -29.84
N ILE A 8 -7.60 -52.83 -30.95
CA ILE A 8 -7.83 -51.65 -31.80
C ILE A 8 -8.59 -50.57 -31.01
N ILE A 9 -9.63 -50.94 -30.27
CA ILE A 9 -10.41 -50.01 -29.45
C ILE A 9 -9.53 -49.35 -28.38
N ARG A 10 -8.69 -50.12 -27.67
CA ARG A 10 -7.78 -49.58 -26.64
C ARG A 10 -6.73 -48.63 -27.23
N VAL A 11 -6.21 -48.91 -28.41
CA VAL A 11 -5.24 -48.03 -29.08
C VAL A 11 -5.90 -46.70 -29.48
N ILE A 12 -7.12 -46.74 -30.01
CA ILE A 12 -7.88 -45.53 -30.37
C ILE A 12 -8.20 -44.71 -29.12
N PHE A 13 -8.66 -45.35 -28.04
CA PHE A 13 -8.94 -44.64 -26.78
C PHE A 13 -7.68 -44.03 -26.16
N SER A 14 -6.54 -44.72 -26.22
CA SER A 14 -5.26 -44.15 -25.77
C SER A 14 -4.84 -42.94 -26.60
N PHE A 15 -5.03 -42.97 -27.92
CA PHE A 15 -4.73 -41.81 -28.76
C PHE A 15 -5.65 -40.61 -28.47
N ILE A 16 -6.94 -40.86 -28.26
CA ILE A 16 -7.91 -39.81 -27.87
C ILE A 16 -7.56 -39.25 -26.50
N PHE A 17 -7.21 -40.11 -25.54
CA PHE A 17 -6.82 -39.68 -24.20
C PHE A 17 -5.53 -38.86 -24.21
N ILE A 18 -4.54 -39.26 -25.02
CA ILE A 18 -3.30 -38.51 -25.23
C ILE A 18 -3.58 -37.16 -25.91
N ALA A 19 -4.47 -37.11 -26.90
CA ALA A 19 -4.82 -35.86 -27.59
C ALA A 19 -5.56 -34.88 -26.65
N ILE A 20 -6.47 -35.39 -25.80
CA ILE A 20 -7.18 -34.58 -24.80
C ILE A 20 -6.23 -34.12 -23.70
N THR A 21 -5.34 -35.00 -23.23
CA THR A 21 -4.35 -34.59 -22.21
C THR A 21 -3.36 -33.59 -22.77
N LEU A 22 -2.91 -33.70 -24.03
CA LEU A 22 -2.09 -32.66 -24.66
C LEU A 22 -2.84 -31.34 -24.88
N SER A 23 -4.12 -31.36 -25.25
CA SER A 23 -4.89 -30.11 -25.47
C SER A 23 -5.22 -29.39 -24.17
N VAL A 24 -5.39 -30.12 -23.06
CA VAL A 24 -5.71 -29.55 -21.74
C VAL A 24 -4.46 -29.22 -20.94
N LEU A 25 -3.46 -30.11 -20.91
CA LEU A 25 -2.21 -29.90 -20.15
C LEU A 25 -1.14 -29.16 -20.95
N GLY A 26 -1.21 -29.14 -22.28
CA GLY A 26 -0.27 -28.41 -23.13
C GLY A 26 -0.21 -26.91 -22.82
N PRO A 27 -1.34 -26.18 -22.73
CA PRO A 27 -1.36 -24.78 -22.35
C PRO A 27 -0.85 -24.54 -20.92
N VAL A 28 -1.16 -25.47 -19.99
CA VAL A 28 -0.73 -25.39 -18.58
C VAL A 28 0.78 -25.61 -18.45
N PHE A 29 1.33 -26.58 -19.18
CA PHE A 29 2.76 -26.89 -19.20
C PHE A 29 3.57 -25.83 -19.95
N LEU A 30 3.06 -25.26 -21.05
CA LEU A 30 3.66 -24.12 -21.73
C LEU A 30 3.64 -22.84 -20.87
N ASN A 31 2.60 -22.62 -20.07
CA ASN A 31 2.55 -21.53 -19.08
C ASN A 31 3.54 -21.76 -17.93
N PHE A 32 3.77 -23.02 -17.54
CA PHE A 32 4.78 -23.38 -16.55
C PHE A 32 6.21 -23.19 -17.08
N LEU A 33 6.48 -23.54 -18.35
CA LEU A 33 7.79 -23.30 -19.00
C LEU A 33 8.06 -21.80 -19.20
N LYS A 34 7.04 -21.00 -19.56
CA LYS A 34 7.15 -19.54 -19.68
C LYS A 34 7.43 -18.84 -18.35
N LYS A 35 6.98 -19.39 -17.21
CA LYS A 35 7.30 -18.87 -15.86
C LYS A 35 8.77 -19.08 -15.42
N LYS A 36 9.57 -19.87 -16.16
CA LYS A 36 10.97 -20.19 -15.83
C LYS A 36 12.02 -19.58 -16.77
N LEU A 37 11.60 -18.81 -17.77
CA LEU A 37 12.49 -18.02 -18.63
C LEU A 37 12.56 -16.56 -18.12
N PRO A 38 13.76 -16.02 -17.86
CA PRO A 38 13.90 -14.66 -17.34
C PRO A 38 13.66 -13.65 -18.47
N GLY A 39 12.69 -12.75 -18.23
CA GLY A 39 12.46 -11.59 -19.09
C GLY A 39 11.23 -11.71 -19.97
N GLN A 40 10.04 -11.53 -19.37
CA GLN A 40 8.91 -10.91 -20.04
C GLN A 40 7.88 -10.43 -19.00
N TYR A 41 7.60 -9.12 -19.04
CA TYR A 41 6.58 -8.45 -18.24
C TYR A 41 5.21 -9.07 -18.49
N THR A 42 4.55 -9.56 -17.44
CA THR A 42 3.14 -9.95 -17.50
C THR A 42 2.38 -9.34 -16.33
N HIS A 43 1.20 -8.82 -16.66
CA HIS A 43 0.25 -8.11 -15.81
C HIS A 43 -0.54 -9.11 -14.92
N GLU A 44 0.15 -9.87 -14.07
CA GLU A 44 -0.45 -10.64 -12.98
C GLU A 44 -0.58 -9.69 -11.77
N SER A 45 -1.74 -9.62 -11.13
CA SER A 45 -2.24 -8.42 -10.43
C SER A 45 -1.20 -7.66 -9.59
N ASP A 46 -1.07 -6.36 -9.87
CA ASP A 46 -0.09 -5.43 -9.28
C ASP A 46 -0.18 -5.32 -7.75
N ILE A 47 -1.26 -5.87 -7.18
CA ILE A 47 -1.47 -5.94 -5.74
C ILE A 47 -0.88 -7.21 -5.14
N ASP A 48 -0.90 -8.34 -5.85
CA ASP A 48 -0.24 -9.56 -5.39
C ASP A 48 1.28 -9.41 -5.36
N THR A 49 1.83 -8.70 -6.37
CA THR A 49 3.24 -8.31 -6.38
C THR A 49 3.57 -7.34 -5.24
N MET A 50 2.66 -6.42 -4.91
CA MET A 50 2.82 -5.52 -3.77
C MET A 50 2.68 -6.23 -2.41
N ILE A 51 1.71 -7.12 -2.20
CA ILE A 51 1.59 -7.96 -1.00
C ILE A 51 2.87 -8.77 -0.84
N ARG A 52 3.40 -9.30 -1.95
CA ARG A 52 4.67 -10.03 -1.96
C ARG A 52 5.85 -9.13 -1.63
N LYS A 53 5.98 -7.95 -2.24
CA LYS A 53 7.04 -6.96 -1.92
C LYS A 53 6.93 -6.47 -0.49
N GLN A 54 5.74 -6.26 0.04
CA GLN A 54 5.50 -5.85 1.42
C GLN A 54 5.89 -6.99 2.38
N LYS A 55 5.52 -8.25 2.07
CA LYS A 55 5.98 -9.44 2.80
C LYS A 55 7.49 -9.64 2.70
N GLU A 56 8.11 -9.39 1.55
CA GLU A 56 9.55 -9.45 1.34
C GLU A 56 10.27 -8.33 2.09
N ARG A 57 9.78 -7.09 2.05
CA ARG A 57 10.31 -5.96 2.84
C ARG A 57 10.18 -6.21 4.34
N LEU A 58 9.06 -6.75 4.80
CA LEU A 58 8.91 -7.23 6.17
C LEU A 58 10.01 -8.27 6.46
N ARG A 59 10.19 -9.29 5.60
CA ARG A 59 11.27 -10.29 5.79
C ARG A 59 12.68 -9.70 5.79
N THR A 60 12.96 -8.69 4.96
CA THR A 60 14.27 -7.99 4.89
C THR A 60 14.48 -7.09 6.12
N GLN A 61 13.47 -6.32 6.52
CA GLN A 61 13.44 -5.52 7.74
C GLN A 61 13.58 -6.38 9.01
N TYR A 62 13.16 -7.65 8.93
CA TYR A 62 13.24 -8.63 10.01
C TYR A 62 14.46 -9.57 9.93
N GLY A 63 15.40 -9.34 9.00
CA GLY A 63 16.72 -9.99 8.99
C GLY A 63 16.71 -11.52 8.84
N LEU A 64 15.86 -12.07 7.96
CA LEU A 64 15.85 -13.50 7.64
C LEU A 64 16.76 -13.89 6.44
N GLN A 65 17.70 -13.02 6.06
CA GLN A 65 18.80 -13.39 5.18
C GLN A 65 20.13 -12.98 5.79
N SER A 66 21.00 -13.97 5.96
CA SER A 66 22.41 -13.82 6.34
C SER A 66 23.18 -13.12 5.22
N GLY A 67 23.84 -12.02 5.56
CA GLY A 67 24.99 -11.49 4.82
C GLY A 67 24.67 -10.52 3.70
N VAL A 68 24.39 -9.26 4.03
CA VAL A 68 24.83 -8.10 3.24
C VAL A 68 25.16 -6.97 4.22
N GLU A 69 26.37 -6.40 4.08
CA GLU A 69 26.84 -5.26 4.84
C GLU A 69 25.97 -4.02 4.58
N THR A 70 25.14 -3.65 5.55
CA THR A 70 24.41 -2.38 5.58
C THR A 70 25.36 -1.24 5.95
N SER A 71 26.11 -0.73 4.98
CA SER A 71 26.61 0.64 5.01
C SER A 71 25.97 1.39 3.85
N GLN A 72 25.43 2.58 4.11
CA GLN A 72 24.59 3.41 3.22
C GLN A 72 23.09 3.06 3.25
N LEU A 73 22.34 3.58 4.24
CA LEU A 73 20.93 4.03 4.13
C LEU A 73 20.31 4.15 5.53
N ALA A 74 20.32 5.37 6.09
CA ALA A 74 19.30 5.88 7.00
C ALA A 74 19.66 7.35 7.32
N ARG A 75 19.14 8.29 6.53
CA ARG A 75 19.07 9.72 6.91
C ARG A 75 17.75 9.93 7.66
N HIS A 76 17.68 10.92 8.55
CA HIS A 76 16.45 11.21 9.31
C HIS A 76 15.32 11.58 8.34
N PRO A 77 14.06 11.15 8.55
CA PRO A 77 12.96 11.41 7.60
C PRO A 77 12.73 12.90 7.34
N ILE A 78 12.98 13.75 8.35
CA ILE A 78 12.89 15.21 8.21
C ILE A 78 14.06 15.78 7.38
N ASP A 79 15.26 15.19 7.46
CA ASP A 79 16.45 15.65 6.72
C ASP A 79 16.38 15.27 5.24
N GLU A 80 15.77 14.11 4.94
CA GLU A 80 15.41 13.77 3.57
C GLU A 80 14.47 14.84 3.02
N LEU A 81 13.50 15.31 3.82
CA LEU A 81 12.53 16.35 3.50
C LEU A 81 13.09 17.79 3.45
N GLU A 82 14.19 18.12 4.14
CA GLU A 82 14.82 19.45 4.08
C GLU A 82 15.46 19.75 2.72
N GLY A 83 15.97 18.73 2.02
CA GLY A 83 16.40 18.85 0.62
C GLY A 83 15.27 19.37 -0.29
N TYR A 84 14.03 19.01 0.03
CA TYR A 84 12.83 19.36 -0.76
C TYR A 84 12.31 20.77 -0.49
N ARG A 85 12.72 21.45 0.60
CA ARG A 85 12.38 22.87 0.82
C ARG A 85 12.91 23.78 -0.30
N LYS A 86 13.97 23.36 -0.99
CA LYS A 86 14.56 24.06 -2.14
C LYS A 86 13.72 23.92 -3.42
N ASP A 87 13.14 22.76 -3.68
CA ASP A 87 12.31 22.50 -4.88
C ASP A 87 10.98 23.27 -4.88
N PHE A 88 10.53 23.74 -3.72
CA PHE A 88 9.36 24.63 -3.61
C PHE A 88 9.63 26.07 -4.08
N LYS A 89 10.89 26.47 -4.27
CA LYS A 89 11.26 27.86 -4.62
C LYS A 89 11.56 28.12 -6.10
N GLU A 90 11.73 27.09 -6.93
CA GLU A 90 11.96 27.28 -8.36
C GLU A 90 10.67 27.04 -9.17
N GLU A 91 9.91 28.12 -9.37
CA GLU A 91 8.84 28.19 -10.34
C GLU A 91 9.36 28.90 -11.59
N SER A 92 9.40 28.18 -12.71
CA SER A 92 9.29 28.80 -14.04
C SER A 92 8.01 28.29 -14.69
N GLU A 93 7.11 29.21 -14.98
CA GLU A 93 5.89 29.02 -15.76
C GLU A 93 6.20 28.31 -17.10
N SER A 94 5.88 27.02 -17.22
CA SER A 94 5.67 26.43 -18.55
C SER A 94 4.18 26.50 -18.89
N LYS A 95 3.77 27.65 -19.41
CA LYS A 95 2.54 27.75 -20.19
C LYS A 95 2.66 26.85 -21.41
N GLY A 96 1.68 25.95 -21.57
CA GLY A 96 1.28 25.45 -22.88
C GLY A 96 2.20 24.41 -23.52
N LEU A 97 1.93 23.13 -23.25
CA LEU A 97 1.92 22.12 -24.31
C LEU A 97 0.90 21.06 -23.90
N GLN A 98 -0.37 21.29 -24.24
CA GLN A 98 -1.39 20.25 -24.11
C GLN A 98 -1.16 19.23 -25.23
N SER A 99 -0.90 17.98 -24.85
CA SER A 99 -0.79 16.89 -25.81
C SER A 99 -2.16 16.64 -26.48
N LYS A 100 -2.15 16.00 -27.66
CA LYS A 100 -3.39 15.65 -28.37
C LYS A 100 -4.28 14.74 -27.52
N GLU A 101 -3.64 13.87 -26.74
CA GLU A 101 -4.27 12.93 -25.81
C GLU A 101 -5.05 13.67 -24.72
N ILE A 102 -4.46 14.70 -24.11
CA ILE A 102 -5.13 15.51 -23.08
C ILE A 102 -6.35 16.22 -23.65
N GLN A 103 -6.21 16.81 -24.84
CA GLN A 103 -7.33 17.48 -25.51
C GLN A 103 -8.46 16.52 -25.83
N GLN A 104 -8.14 15.30 -26.27
CA GLN A 104 -9.13 14.27 -26.54
C GLN A 104 -9.89 13.87 -25.27
N ILE A 105 -9.17 13.63 -24.16
CA ILE A 105 -9.80 13.29 -22.88
C ILE A 105 -10.78 14.38 -22.46
N TYR A 106 -10.38 15.66 -22.47
CA TYR A 106 -11.27 16.73 -22.05
C TYR A 106 -12.48 16.90 -22.99
N LYS A 107 -12.29 16.79 -24.31
CA LYS A 107 -13.39 16.84 -25.28
C LYS A 107 -14.42 15.74 -25.08
N GLU A 108 -13.98 14.50 -24.85
CA GLU A 108 -14.88 13.40 -24.53
C GLU A 108 -15.65 13.71 -23.23
N THR A 109 -14.91 14.12 -22.19
CA THR A 109 -15.46 14.28 -20.84
C THR A 109 -16.45 15.44 -20.71
N GLN A 110 -16.34 16.49 -21.53
CA GLN A 110 -17.26 17.64 -21.53
C GLN A 110 -18.74 17.26 -21.71
N TRP A 111 -19.04 16.15 -22.38
CA TRP A 111 -20.40 15.70 -22.64
C TRP A 111 -20.88 14.61 -21.67
N GLY A 112 -20.14 14.35 -20.58
CA GLY A 112 -20.55 13.41 -19.54
C GLY A 112 -20.46 11.94 -19.92
N GLY A 113 -19.65 11.59 -20.93
CA GLY A 113 -19.43 10.23 -21.38
C GLY A 113 -18.12 10.11 -22.17
N GLY A 114 -17.64 8.89 -22.38
CA GLY A 114 -16.40 8.65 -23.13
C GLY A 114 -15.83 7.26 -22.85
N GLU A 115 -15.10 6.71 -23.81
CA GLU A 115 -14.42 5.42 -23.64
C GLU A 115 -13.40 5.51 -22.49
N PHE A 116 -12.69 6.64 -22.40
CA PHE A 116 -11.68 6.87 -21.38
C PHE A 116 -12.25 6.91 -19.95
N LEU A 117 -13.43 7.51 -19.75
CA LEU A 117 -14.13 7.52 -18.45
C LEU A 117 -14.47 6.09 -18.00
N LYS A 118 -14.98 5.27 -18.93
CA LYS A 118 -15.31 3.87 -18.67
C LYS A 118 -14.05 3.05 -18.36
N GLU A 119 -12.93 3.33 -19.02
CA GLU A 119 -11.64 2.71 -18.70
C GLU A 119 -11.19 3.03 -17.25
N ILE A 120 -11.31 4.29 -16.81
CA ILE A 120 -10.99 4.69 -15.42
C ILE A 120 -11.90 3.96 -14.42
N GLN A 121 -13.21 3.94 -14.67
CA GLN A 121 -14.17 3.24 -13.81
C GLN A 121 -13.91 1.73 -13.74
N HIS A 122 -13.64 1.12 -14.89
CA HIS A 122 -13.33 -0.30 -14.99
C HIS A 122 -12.05 -0.62 -14.21
N GLU A 123 -11.01 0.20 -14.36
CA GLU A 123 -9.75 0.04 -13.62
C GLU A 123 -9.96 0.16 -12.11
N ILE A 124 -10.75 1.13 -11.65
CA ILE A 124 -11.05 1.30 -10.22
C ILE A 124 -11.86 0.12 -9.67
N THR A 125 -12.87 -0.33 -10.42
CA THR A 125 -13.70 -1.47 -10.03
C THR A 125 -12.86 -2.75 -9.94
N LYS A 126 -12.02 -3.00 -10.95
CA LYS A 126 -11.13 -4.16 -11.02
C LYS A 126 -10.07 -4.12 -9.91
N THR A 127 -9.44 -2.97 -9.71
CA THR A 127 -8.29 -2.84 -8.81
C THR A 127 -8.70 -2.73 -7.35
N TYR A 128 -9.79 -2.03 -7.04
CA TYR A 128 -10.21 -1.71 -5.67
C TYR A 128 -11.53 -2.36 -5.25
N SER A 129 -12.18 -3.14 -6.12
CA SER A 129 -13.50 -3.75 -5.85
C SER A 129 -14.55 -2.71 -5.46
N TYR A 130 -14.45 -1.52 -6.05
CA TYR A 130 -15.28 -0.37 -5.73
C TYR A 130 -15.81 0.28 -7.02
N THR A 131 -17.13 0.44 -7.11
CA THR A 131 -17.78 1.01 -8.29
C THR A 131 -18.08 2.49 -8.05
N LEU A 132 -17.59 3.36 -8.94
CA LEU A 132 -17.85 4.79 -8.91
C LEU A 132 -18.97 5.15 -9.88
N ALA A 133 -19.87 6.05 -9.45
CA ALA A 133 -20.84 6.67 -10.35
C ALA A 133 -20.12 7.48 -11.45
N ASP A 134 -20.65 7.44 -12.67
CA ASP A 134 -20.14 8.17 -13.84
C ASP A 134 -19.98 9.67 -13.55
N THR A 135 -20.97 10.24 -12.85
CA THR A 135 -20.98 11.64 -12.43
C THR A 135 -19.78 12.00 -11.56
N LYS A 136 -19.32 11.08 -10.70
CA LYS A 136 -18.18 11.31 -9.80
C LYS A 136 -16.86 11.30 -10.57
N VAL A 137 -16.69 10.38 -11.53
CA VAL A 137 -15.48 10.35 -12.36
C VAL A 137 -15.45 11.55 -13.30
N ASN A 138 -16.56 11.90 -13.94
CA ASN A 138 -16.67 13.08 -14.79
C ASN A 138 -16.33 14.37 -14.02
N SER A 139 -16.97 14.59 -12.87
CA SER A 139 -16.71 15.77 -12.03
C SER A 139 -15.24 15.87 -11.62
N PHE A 140 -14.59 14.72 -11.38
CA PHE A 140 -13.18 14.68 -11.05
C PHE A 140 -12.28 15.05 -12.24
N ILE A 141 -12.57 14.58 -13.46
CA ILE A 141 -11.80 14.97 -14.64
C ILE A 141 -11.92 16.49 -14.91
N LEU A 142 -13.12 17.05 -14.76
CA LEU A 142 -13.34 18.50 -14.88
C LEU A 142 -12.58 19.28 -13.78
N LEU A 143 -12.50 18.73 -12.57
CA LEU A 143 -11.65 19.30 -11.51
C LEU A 143 -10.17 19.29 -11.92
N CYS A 144 -9.68 18.17 -12.48
CA CYS A 144 -8.31 18.05 -12.96
C CYS A 144 -7.98 19.05 -14.07
N GLU A 145 -8.94 19.32 -14.97
CA GLU A 145 -8.83 20.37 -15.99
C GLU A 145 -8.73 21.76 -15.34
N LYS A 146 -9.70 22.11 -14.48
CA LYS A 146 -9.75 23.41 -13.80
C LYS A 146 -8.52 23.70 -12.96
N ARG A 147 -7.95 22.67 -12.33
CA ARG A 147 -6.74 22.75 -11.49
C ARG A 147 -5.44 22.49 -12.25
N ASN A 148 -5.54 22.14 -13.53
CA ASN A 148 -4.42 21.82 -14.40
C ASN A 148 -3.48 20.74 -13.81
N TYR A 149 -4.03 19.66 -13.23
CA TYR A 149 -3.22 18.61 -12.58
C TYR A 149 -2.34 17.84 -13.56
N LEU A 150 -2.71 17.78 -14.84
CA LEU A 150 -1.91 17.12 -15.86
C LEU A 150 -0.57 17.84 -16.15
N ARG A 151 -0.39 19.09 -15.70
CA ARG A 151 0.89 19.81 -15.81
C ARG A 151 2.01 19.17 -14.98
N PHE A 152 1.67 18.38 -13.96
CA PHE A 152 2.65 17.72 -13.10
C PHE A 152 3.34 16.53 -13.80
N LEU A 153 2.79 16.07 -14.92
CA LEU A 153 3.36 15.00 -15.72
C LEU A 153 4.45 15.49 -16.68
N THR A 154 5.49 14.68 -16.85
CA THR A 154 6.48 14.86 -17.90
C THR A 154 5.82 14.86 -19.29
N PRO A 155 6.43 15.49 -20.30
CA PRO A 155 5.91 15.45 -21.67
C PRO A 155 5.63 14.02 -22.19
N GLU A 156 6.52 13.08 -21.87
CA GLU A 156 6.37 11.66 -22.22
C GLU A 156 5.11 11.04 -21.61
N ASN A 157 4.88 11.25 -20.30
CA ASN A 157 3.70 10.73 -19.63
C ASN A 157 2.42 11.43 -20.11
N ARG A 158 2.47 12.70 -20.49
CA ARG A 158 1.34 13.43 -21.09
C ARG A 158 0.96 12.91 -22.48
N ALA A 159 1.89 12.31 -23.21
CA ALA A 159 1.61 11.73 -24.53
C ALA A 159 1.12 10.28 -24.47
N SER A 160 1.12 9.65 -23.29
CA SER A 160 0.74 8.25 -23.12
C SER A 160 -0.65 8.12 -22.51
N LYS A 161 -1.61 7.59 -23.28
CA LYS A 161 -2.98 7.29 -22.79
C LYS A 161 -2.97 6.41 -21.54
N ILE A 162 -2.06 5.42 -21.49
CA ILE A 162 -1.92 4.51 -20.34
C ILE A 162 -1.42 5.28 -19.11
N ALA A 163 -0.39 6.11 -19.28
CA ALA A 163 0.17 6.90 -18.19
C ALA A 163 -0.84 7.91 -17.62
N LEU A 164 -1.59 8.58 -18.51
CA LEU A 164 -2.70 9.46 -18.13
C LEU A 164 -3.78 8.71 -17.35
N LYS A 165 -4.19 7.52 -17.82
CA LYS A 165 -5.17 6.69 -17.12
C LYS A 165 -4.67 6.33 -15.72
N ASN A 166 -3.45 5.81 -15.61
CA ASN A 166 -2.87 5.40 -14.33
C ASN A 166 -2.77 6.57 -13.35
N TYR A 167 -2.29 7.73 -13.82
CA TYR A 167 -2.20 8.93 -13.00
C TYR A 167 -3.58 9.38 -12.50
N LEU A 168 -4.57 9.46 -13.39
CA LEU A 168 -5.92 9.92 -13.04
C LEU A 168 -6.66 8.94 -12.11
N VAL A 169 -6.52 7.63 -12.33
CA VAL A 169 -7.04 6.60 -11.41
C VAL A 169 -6.42 6.78 -10.03
N THR A 170 -5.10 6.90 -9.96
CA THR A 170 -4.38 7.02 -8.69
C THR A 170 -4.73 8.31 -7.96
N LEU A 171 -4.79 9.42 -8.67
CA LEU A 171 -5.14 10.73 -8.13
C LEU A 171 -6.58 10.75 -7.61
N LEU A 172 -7.53 10.12 -8.32
CA LEU A 172 -8.92 9.99 -7.89
C LEU A 172 -9.02 9.19 -6.59
N ILE A 173 -8.34 8.06 -6.51
CA ILE A 173 -8.32 7.21 -5.31
C ILE A 173 -7.68 7.95 -4.14
N PHE A 174 -6.58 8.66 -4.38
CA PHE A 174 -5.93 9.49 -3.38
C PHE A 174 -6.89 10.57 -2.82
N PHE A 175 -7.66 11.24 -3.68
CA PHE A 175 -8.63 12.26 -3.24
C PHE A 175 -9.78 11.63 -2.45
N ILE A 176 -10.34 10.51 -2.93
CA ILE A 176 -11.38 9.78 -2.20
C ILE A 176 -10.89 9.35 -0.82
N LEU A 177 -9.68 8.77 -0.72
CA LEU A 177 -9.10 8.36 0.55
C LEU A 177 -8.88 9.55 1.49
N THR A 178 -8.49 10.70 0.96
CA THR A 178 -8.36 11.92 1.76
C THR A 178 -9.68 12.32 2.39
N ASP A 179 -10.75 12.35 1.59
CA ASP A 179 -12.09 12.69 2.06
C ASP A 179 -12.60 11.65 3.06
N GLU A 180 -12.43 10.35 2.77
CA GLU A 180 -12.86 9.27 3.66
C GLU A 180 -12.15 9.29 5.01
N VAL A 181 -10.83 9.51 5.04
CA VAL A 181 -10.06 9.61 6.28
C VAL A 181 -10.45 10.84 7.07
N ARG A 182 -10.67 11.98 6.39
CA ARG A 182 -11.10 13.23 7.02
C ARG A 182 -12.50 13.14 7.62
N ASP A 183 -13.43 12.55 6.88
CA ASP A 183 -14.83 12.38 7.28
C ASP A 183 -15.07 11.17 8.20
N LYS A 184 -14.06 10.31 8.37
CA LYS A 184 -14.16 9.02 9.07
C LYS A 184 -15.22 8.09 8.46
N LYS A 185 -15.27 8.03 7.12
CA LYS A 185 -16.21 7.21 6.34
C LYS A 185 -15.42 6.25 5.43
N TYR A 186 -15.13 5.03 5.88
CA TYR A 186 -14.11 4.17 5.27
C TYR A 186 -14.61 3.19 4.17
N TYR A 187 -15.44 3.65 3.24
CA TYR A 187 -16.06 2.75 2.25
C TYR A 187 -15.08 2.09 1.27
N ILE A 188 -14.19 2.87 0.64
CA ILE A 188 -13.16 2.31 -0.24
C ILE A 188 -11.94 1.89 0.57
N LEU A 189 -11.65 2.62 1.66
CA LEU A 189 -10.50 2.37 2.51
C LEU A 189 -10.53 0.95 3.11
N GLU A 190 -11.66 0.49 3.64
CA GLU A 190 -11.80 -0.87 4.18
C GLU A 190 -11.54 -1.95 3.13
N LYS A 191 -12.04 -1.74 1.91
CA LYS A 191 -11.84 -2.68 0.79
C LYS A 191 -10.37 -2.77 0.41
N ILE A 192 -9.70 -1.63 0.34
CA ILE A 192 -8.26 -1.56 0.08
C ILE A 192 -7.50 -2.24 1.21
N ALA A 193 -7.75 -1.88 2.47
CA ALA A 193 -7.09 -2.44 3.64
C ALA A 193 -7.20 -3.98 3.68
N LYS A 194 -8.42 -4.51 3.46
CA LYS A 194 -8.67 -5.94 3.35
C LYS A 194 -7.85 -6.59 2.24
N LYS A 195 -7.76 -5.95 1.07
CA LYS A 195 -6.97 -6.47 -0.06
C LYS A 195 -5.46 -6.43 0.22
N LEU A 196 -4.99 -5.42 0.96
CA LEU A 196 -3.61 -5.33 1.42
C LEU A 196 -3.28 -6.31 2.56
N GLY A 197 -4.29 -6.82 3.26
CA GLY A 197 -4.11 -7.62 4.47
C GLY A 197 -3.63 -6.79 5.66
N ILE A 198 -4.05 -5.52 5.74
CA ILE A 198 -3.67 -4.56 6.78
C ILE A 198 -4.96 -4.12 7.50
N PRO A 199 -4.93 -3.85 8.81
CA PRO A 199 -6.07 -3.21 9.48
C PRO A 199 -6.45 -1.87 8.84
N ASP A 200 -7.74 -1.64 8.67
CA ASP A 200 -8.30 -0.39 8.12
C ASP A 200 -7.83 0.85 8.89
N HIS A 201 -7.84 0.81 10.22
CA HIS A 201 -7.36 1.95 11.02
C HIS A 201 -5.86 2.25 10.78
N GLU A 202 -5.03 1.24 10.51
CA GLU A 202 -3.61 1.45 10.22
C GLU A 202 -3.43 2.11 8.85
N LEU A 203 -4.23 1.71 7.87
CA LEU A 203 -4.22 2.36 6.56
C LEU A 203 -4.70 3.82 6.67
N ALA A 204 -5.72 4.10 7.47
CA ALA A 204 -6.20 5.46 7.73
C ALA A 204 -5.12 6.32 8.42
N LEU A 205 -4.43 5.79 9.43
CA LEU A 205 -3.31 6.45 10.08
C LEU A 205 -2.15 6.70 9.11
N ALA A 206 -1.79 5.72 8.29
CA ALA A 206 -0.73 5.86 7.29
C ALA A 206 -1.03 7.00 6.31
N PHE A 207 -2.28 7.08 5.85
CA PHE A 207 -2.72 8.12 4.95
C PHE A 207 -2.68 9.50 5.60
N GLN A 208 -3.15 9.61 6.86
CA GLN A 208 -3.00 10.83 7.66
C GLN A 208 -1.55 11.24 7.82
N ILE A 209 -0.65 10.31 8.16
CA ILE A 209 0.78 10.60 8.34
C ILE A 209 1.35 11.16 7.04
N LYS A 210 1.05 10.56 5.87
CA LYS A 210 1.52 11.07 4.57
C LYS A 210 1.06 12.51 4.33
N LEU A 211 -0.19 12.85 4.66
CA LEU A 211 -0.71 14.21 4.53
C LEU A 211 -0.07 15.18 5.53
N LEU A 212 -0.02 14.82 6.81
CA LEU A 212 0.48 15.70 7.88
C LEU A 212 1.98 15.93 7.80
N MET A 213 2.76 14.99 7.25
CA MET A 213 4.17 15.22 6.95
C MET A 213 4.35 16.36 5.93
N ILE A 214 3.45 16.53 4.97
CA ILE A 214 3.51 17.65 4.02
C ILE A 214 3.05 18.95 4.69
N VAL A 215 2.02 18.88 5.54
CA VAL A 215 1.56 20.03 6.33
C VAL A 215 2.66 20.51 7.28
N SER A 216 3.42 19.61 7.92
CA SER A 216 4.48 19.97 8.86
C SER A 216 5.60 20.77 8.21
N LEU A 217 5.96 20.44 6.96
CA LEU A 217 6.97 21.17 6.20
C LEU A 217 6.55 22.61 5.87
N LYS A 218 5.25 22.87 5.75
CA LYS A 218 4.71 24.20 5.43
C LYS A 218 4.37 25.03 6.66
N LYS A 219 3.94 24.40 7.76
CA LYS A 219 3.31 25.08 8.92
C LYS A 219 3.99 24.78 10.27
N GLU A 220 5.19 24.21 10.28
CA GLU A 220 5.95 23.88 11.51
C GLU A 220 5.13 23.02 12.50
N LEU A 221 4.40 22.04 11.97
CA LEU A 221 3.57 21.16 12.79
C LEU A 221 4.47 20.29 13.68
N LYS A 222 4.15 20.22 14.99
CA LYS A 222 4.87 19.36 15.94
C LYS A 222 4.76 17.88 15.56
N GLU A 223 5.85 17.12 15.76
CA GLU A 223 5.90 15.68 15.47
C GLU A 223 4.75 14.89 16.15
N ASP A 224 4.37 15.24 17.39
CA ASP A 224 3.27 14.57 18.11
C ASP A 224 1.93 14.65 17.37
N ARG A 225 1.73 15.71 16.57
CA ARG A 225 0.51 15.86 15.75
C ARG A 225 0.59 15.05 14.46
N VAL A 226 1.77 14.95 13.85
CA VAL A 226 1.99 14.11 12.66
C VAL A 226 1.81 12.63 13.00
N PHE A 227 2.40 12.20 14.12
CA PHE A 227 2.39 10.80 14.60
C PHE A 227 1.35 10.56 15.69
N SER A 228 0.17 11.17 15.55
CA SER A 228 -0.97 10.87 16.41
C SER A 228 -1.46 9.43 16.16
N ASP A 229 -1.82 8.72 17.23
CA ASP A 229 -2.48 7.40 17.19
C ASP A 229 -3.98 7.50 16.91
N THR A 230 -4.51 8.71 16.78
CA THR A 230 -5.89 8.97 16.41
C THR A 230 -5.97 9.79 15.13
N ILE A 231 -7.10 9.67 14.44
CA ILE A 231 -7.37 10.47 13.25
C ILE A 231 -7.75 11.89 13.67
N VAL A 232 -6.85 12.83 13.39
CA VAL A 232 -6.91 14.26 13.70
C VAL A 232 -6.92 15.14 12.44
N ILE A 233 -6.82 14.56 11.25
CA ILE A 233 -6.75 15.33 10.00
C ILE A 233 -8.01 16.18 9.73
N ASN A 234 -9.13 15.82 10.35
CA ASN A 234 -10.38 16.59 10.32
C ASN A 234 -10.28 17.96 11.02
N GLN A 235 -9.26 18.18 11.85
CA GLN A 235 -9.02 19.44 12.57
C GLN A 235 -8.41 20.54 11.68
N TYR A 236 -7.96 20.20 10.47
CA TYR A 236 -7.33 21.14 9.55
C TYR A 236 -8.33 21.71 8.54
N SER A 237 -8.12 22.98 8.16
CA SER A 237 -8.94 23.65 7.16
C SER A 237 -8.90 22.93 5.82
N GLU A 238 -9.97 23.09 5.03
CA GLU A 238 -10.03 22.54 3.66
C GLU A 238 -8.86 22.99 2.80
N GLU A 239 -8.48 24.27 2.93
CA GLU A 239 -7.33 24.86 2.24
C GLU A 239 -6.02 24.17 2.62
N THR A 240 -5.81 23.87 3.90
CA THR A 240 -4.60 23.16 4.36
C THR A 240 -4.51 21.76 3.75
N ILE A 241 -5.63 21.04 3.72
CA ILE A 241 -5.68 19.68 3.16
C ILE A 241 -5.51 19.73 1.64
N LYS A 242 -6.16 20.69 0.98
CA LYS A 242 -6.00 20.93 -0.46
C LYS A 242 -4.55 21.21 -0.82
N ASP A 243 -3.87 22.08 -0.09
CA ASP A 243 -2.46 22.42 -0.32
C ASP A 243 -1.52 21.22 -0.12
N ALA A 244 -1.85 20.32 0.81
CA ALA A 244 -1.13 19.08 1.01
C ALA A 244 -1.37 18.11 -0.15
N ASN A 245 -2.62 17.96 -0.59
CA ASN A 245 -2.99 17.13 -1.73
C ASN A 245 -2.29 17.59 -3.01
N GLU A 246 -2.28 18.89 -3.30
CA GLU A 246 -1.62 19.44 -4.49
C GLU A 246 -0.10 19.21 -4.44
N ALA A 247 0.53 19.35 -3.27
CA ALA A 247 1.96 19.10 -3.11
C ALA A 247 2.31 17.61 -3.32
N ILE A 248 1.51 16.68 -2.79
CA ILE A 248 1.70 15.24 -3.01
C ILE A 248 1.45 14.90 -4.48
N ALA A 249 0.34 15.37 -5.06
CA ALA A 249 0.01 15.14 -6.45
C ALA A 249 1.09 15.63 -7.40
N LYS A 250 1.72 16.78 -7.12
CA LYS A 250 2.86 17.31 -7.87
C LYS A 250 4.09 16.40 -7.76
N ARG A 251 4.45 16.02 -6.53
CA ARG A 251 5.64 15.21 -6.24
C ARG A 251 5.56 13.81 -6.87
N GLU A 252 4.40 13.17 -6.75
CA GLU A 252 4.25 11.74 -7.06
C GLU A 252 3.72 11.50 -8.48
N ALA A 253 3.38 12.56 -9.24
CA ALA A 253 2.64 12.44 -10.51
C ALA A 253 3.24 11.41 -11.47
N ASN A 254 4.55 11.50 -11.71
CA ASN A 254 5.24 10.66 -12.68
C ASN A 254 5.48 9.24 -12.17
N LEU A 255 5.47 9.02 -10.84
CA LEU A 255 5.45 7.67 -10.27
C LEU A 255 4.06 7.06 -10.44
N TRP A 256 3.01 7.78 -10.06
CA TRP A 256 1.61 7.35 -10.20
C TRP A 256 1.21 7.07 -11.66
N ALA A 257 1.83 7.75 -12.62
CA ALA A 257 1.66 7.48 -14.04
C ALA A 257 2.14 6.07 -14.46
N LYS A 258 3.05 5.44 -13.72
CA LYS A 258 3.58 4.10 -14.05
C LYS A 258 2.55 3.01 -13.79
N SER A 259 1.88 3.05 -12.64
CA SER A 259 0.84 2.09 -12.24
C SER A 259 0.03 2.61 -11.04
N PRO A 260 -1.28 2.26 -10.93
CA PRO A 260 -2.08 2.50 -9.73
C PRO A 260 -1.53 1.91 -8.42
N SER A 261 -0.68 0.88 -8.48
CA SER A 261 -0.07 0.28 -7.28
C SER A 261 0.93 1.20 -6.59
N GLN A 262 1.49 2.17 -7.32
CA GLN A 262 2.53 3.07 -6.82
C GLN A 262 2.07 3.88 -5.60
N LEU A 263 0.79 4.21 -5.50
CA LEU A 263 0.24 4.89 -4.30
C LEU A 263 0.55 4.13 -3.01
N PHE A 264 0.42 2.81 -3.01
CA PHE A 264 0.61 1.99 -1.81
C PHE A 264 2.08 1.63 -1.58
N GLU A 265 2.88 1.53 -2.66
CA GLU A 265 4.33 1.45 -2.52
C GLU A 265 4.84 2.68 -1.76
N GLU A 266 4.33 3.87 -2.10
CA GLU A 266 4.64 5.13 -1.43
C GLU A 266 4.07 5.26 -0.01
N LEU A 267 3.00 4.52 0.32
CA LEU A 267 2.45 4.48 1.67
C LEU A 267 3.17 3.49 2.58
N THR A 268 4.08 2.64 2.07
CA THR A 268 4.72 1.56 2.85
C THR A 268 5.38 2.10 4.12
N LEU A 269 6.13 3.21 4.03
CA LEU A 269 6.79 3.79 5.19
C LEU A 269 5.78 4.29 6.22
N ALA A 270 4.72 4.97 5.77
CA ALA A 270 3.67 5.48 6.63
C ALA A 270 2.85 4.36 7.27
N ILE A 271 2.65 3.23 6.57
CA ILE A 271 2.02 2.01 7.10
C ILE A 271 2.88 1.41 8.22
N ASN A 272 4.19 1.34 8.02
CA ASN A 272 5.10 0.88 9.07
C ASN A 272 5.00 1.78 10.31
N TYR A 273 4.97 3.11 10.14
CA TYR A 273 4.76 4.03 11.24
C TYR A 273 3.38 3.88 11.90
N ALA A 274 2.32 3.72 11.10
CA ALA A 274 0.98 3.48 11.61
C ALA A 274 0.88 2.21 12.47
N SER A 275 1.57 1.13 12.09
CA SER A 275 1.62 -0.09 12.91
C SER A 275 2.29 0.12 14.28
N LEU A 276 3.20 1.10 14.38
CA LEU A 276 3.81 1.54 15.64
C LEU A 276 2.91 2.52 16.41
N LEU A 277 1.79 2.94 15.84
CA LEU A 277 0.78 3.82 16.43
C LEU A 277 -0.54 3.11 16.74
N SER A 278 -0.78 1.91 16.20
CA SER A 278 -1.99 1.10 16.47
C SER A 278 -2.26 0.90 17.96
N PRO A 279 -3.44 1.23 18.50
CA PRO A 279 -3.69 1.12 19.93
C PRO A 279 -3.45 -0.33 20.40
N MET A 280 -2.68 -0.48 21.47
CA MET A 280 -2.46 -1.75 22.15
C MET A 280 -3.31 -1.75 23.43
N PRO A 281 -4.03 -2.84 23.74
CA PRO A 281 -4.80 -2.89 24.98
C PRO A 281 -3.82 -2.83 26.16
N LYS A 282 -4.26 -2.15 27.24
CA LYS A 282 -3.47 -2.02 28.47
C LYS A 282 -3.93 -3.06 29.46
N LEU A 283 -2.98 -3.71 30.14
CA LEU A 283 -3.27 -4.65 31.22
C LEU A 283 -3.98 -3.91 32.36
N LYS A 284 -5.13 -4.44 32.82
CA LYS A 284 -5.85 -3.86 33.96
C LYS A 284 -5.13 -4.12 35.28
N ASN A 285 -4.51 -5.28 35.42
CA ASN A 285 -3.74 -5.71 36.58
C ASN A 285 -2.87 -6.94 36.25
N LYS A 286 -2.05 -7.39 37.22
CA LYS A 286 -1.14 -8.54 37.06
C LYS A 286 -1.83 -9.91 36.92
N LYS A 287 -3.17 -9.96 36.90
CA LYS A 287 -3.99 -11.17 36.69
C LYS A 287 -4.80 -11.11 35.39
N ASP A 288 -4.61 -10.08 34.58
CA ASP A 288 -5.34 -9.87 33.33
C ASP A 288 -4.75 -10.71 32.19
N VAL A 289 -4.94 -12.02 32.30
CA VAL A 289 -4.31 -13.00 31.39
C VAL A 289 -4.91 -12.94 30.00
N ASP A 290 -6.21 -12.67 29.87
CA ASP A 290 -6.89 -12.58 28.58
C ASP A 290 -6.31 -11.43 27.74
N THR A 291 -6.17 -10.24 28.34
CA THR A 291 -5.54 -9.08 27.69
C THR A 291 -4.06 -9.34 27.38
N ALA A 292 -3.34 -10.03 28.28
CA ALA A 292 -1.96 -10.40 28.04
C ALA A 292 -1.78 -11.38 26.86
N CYS A 293 -2.71 -12.33 26.72
CA CYS A 293 -2.77 -13.24 25.56
C CYS A 293 -3.06 -12.47 24.27
N GLU A 294 -3.96 -11.49 24.30
CA GLU A 294 -4.26 -10.61 23.16
C GLU A 294 -3.03 -9.81 22.71
N ILE A 295 -2.30 -9.18 23.65
CA ILE A 295 -1.07 -8.41 23.38
C ILE A 295 -0.02 -9.26 22.67
N LEU A 296 0.12 -10.53 23.06
CA LEU A 296 1.09 -11.45 22.51
C LEU A 296 0.60 -12.19 21.25
N GLY A 297 -0.69 -12.09 20.92
CA GLY A 297 -1.31 -12.83 19.82
C GLY A 297 -1.29 -14.35 20.04
N ILE A 298 -1.47 -14.78 21.29
CA ILE A 298 -1.43 -16.19 21.71
C ILE A 298 -2.76 -16.63 22.32
N THR A 299 -2.93 -17.94 22.45
CA THR A 299 -4.07 -18.54 23.17
C THR A 299 -3.59 -19.26 24.41
N LEU A 300 -4.40 -19.31 25.48
CA LEU A 300 -4.11 -20.04 26.70
C LEU A 300 -3.88 -21.55 26.51
N GLN A 301 -4.31 -22.12 25.39
CA GLN A 301 -4.09 -23.53 25.05
C GLN A 301 -2.64 -23.83 24.65
N GLN A 302 -1.86 -22.80 24.28
CA GLN A 302 -0.46 -22.97 23.90
C GLN A 302 0.40 -23.41 25.09
N THR A 303 1.42 -24.20 24.76
CA THR A 303 2.42 -24.66 25.72
C THR A 303 3.34 -23.52 26.14
N THR A 304 3.94 -23.62 27.33
CA THR A 304 4.90 -22.63 27.83
C THR A 304 6.06 -22.39 26.84
N ASP A 305 6.49 -23.42 26.11
CA ASP A 305 7.55 -23.30 25.12
C ASP A 305 7.12 -22.57 23.85
N GLU A 306 5.88 -22.76 23.39
CA GLU A 306 5.31 -22.00 22.27
C GLU A 306 5.16 -20.51 22.62
N ILE A 307 4.74 -20.22 23.85
CA ILE A 307 4.62 -18.85 24.37
C ILE A 307 6.01 -18.19 24.41
N LYS A 308 7.01 -18.86 24.96
CA LYS A 308 8.41 -18.39 24.97
C LYS A 308 8.97 -18.15 23.57
N LYS A 309 8.70 -19.06 22.62
CA LYS A 309 9.12 -18.90 21.21
C LYS A 309 8.47 -17.68 20.57
N THR A 310 7.17 -17.48 20.79
CA THR A 310 6.42 -16.34 20.26
C THR A 310 6.94 -15.04 20.84
N TYR A 311 7.11 -14.96 22.16
CA TYR A 311 7.71 -13.81 22.84
C TYR A 311 9.11 -13.52 22.30
N LYS A 312 10.00 -14.52 22.21
CA LYS A 312 11.36 -14.35 21.68
C LYS A 312 11.34 -13.79 20.25
N LYS A 313 10.41 -14.25 19.42
CA LYS A 313 10.22 -13.71 18.07
C LYS A 313 9.81 -12.24 18.12
N ILE A 314 8.79 -11.88 18.90
CA ILE A 314 8.34 -10.49 19.04
C ILE A 314 9.47 -9.61 19.58
N ALA A 315 10.16 -10.08 20.62
CA ALA A 315 11.21 -9.35 21.30
C ALA A 315 12.40 -9.09 20.37
N LEU A 316 12.80 -10.09 19.57
CA LEU A 316 13.86 -9.92 18.56
C LEU A 316 13.50 -8.87 17.50
N LEU A 317 12.22 -8.68 17.19
CA LEU A 317 11.77 -7.74 16.16
C LEU A 317 11.60 -6.33 16.71
N LYS A 318 11.12 -6.21 17.95
CA LYS A 318 10.74 -4.95 18.60
C LYS A 318 11.70 -4.50 19.70
N HIS A 319 12.87 -5.13 19.83
CA HIS A 319 13.84 -4.77 20.87
C HIS A 319 14.21 -3.28 20.80
N PRO A 320 14.33 -2.57 21.95
CA PRO A 320 14.70 -1.16 21.99
C PRO A 320 15.93 -0.82 21.13
N ASP A 321 17.01 -1.61 21.22
CA ASP A 321 18.22 -1.39 20.40
C ASP A 321 17.94 -1.39 18.88
N LYS A 322 17.02 -2.25 18.42
CA LYS A 322 16.62 -2.29 17.01
C LYS A 322 15.69 -1.15 16.64
N ILE A 323 14.90 -0.63 17.57
CA ILE A 323 14.05 0.54 17.35
C ILE A 323 14.94 1.78 17.20
N VAL A 324 15.92 1.95 18.09
CA VAL A 324 16.86 3.08 18.07
C VAL A 324 17.70 3.06 16.78
N SER A 325 18.15 1.88 16.33
CA SER A 325 18.94 1.76 15.10
C SER A 325 18.15 2.09 13.81
N GLN A 326 16.82 2.09 13.86
CA GLN A 326 15.95 2.45 12.73
C GLN A 326 15.86 3.96 12.49
N LYS A 327 16.45 4.80 13.36
CA LYS A 327 16.42 6.28 13.26
C LYS A 327 15.01 6.83 13.06
N LEU A 328 14.06 6.29 13.82
CA LEU A 328 12.68 6.75 13.81
C LEU A 328 12.58 8.20 14.33
N PRO A 329 11.55 8.96 13.93
CA PRO A 329 11.17 10.18 14.63
C PRO A 329 11.00 9.92 16.13
N LYS A 330 11.45 10.85 16.97
CA LYS A 330 11.55 10.66 18.44
C LYS A 330 10.22 10.23 19.07
N VAL A 331 9.11 10.78 18.56
CA VAL A 331 7.76 10.41 19.01
C VAL A 331 7.45 8.94 18.75
N LEU A 332 7.82 8.43 17.56
CA LEU A 332 7.61 7.03 17.18
C LEU A 332 8.54 6.09 17.94
N GLU A 333 9.81 6.48 18.13
CA GLU A 333 10.77 5.73 18.94
C GLU A 333 10.25 5.52 20.37
N ARG A 334 9.84 6.61 21.03
CA ARG A 334 9.25 6.57 22.38
C ARG A 334 8.05 5.63 22.43
N LYS A 335 7.09 5.78 21.51
CA LYS A 335 5.90 4.92 21.45
C LYS A 335 6.24 3.44 21.20
N ALA A 336 7.24 3.16 20.38
CA ALA A 336 7.68 1.81 20.10
C ALA A 336 8.33 1.16 21.33
N ILE A 337 9.14 1.91 22.09
CA ILE A 337 9.73 1.46 23.37
C ILE A 337 8.64 1.21 24.41
N GLU A 338 7.68 2.13 24.58
CA GLU A 338 6.54 1.96 25.49
C GLU A 338 5.75 0.66 25.19
N ARG A 339 5.52 0.35 23.91
CA ARG A 339 4.87 -0.90 23.50
C ARG A 339 5.69 -2.14 23.79
N PHE A 340 7.00 -2.06 23.64
CA PHE A 340 7.87 -3.17 23.99
C PHE A 340 7.74 -3.51 25.48
N ASN A 341 7.64 -2.49 26.34
CA ASN A 341 7.40 -2.69 27.76
C ASN A 341 6.06 -3.41 28.02
N TYR A 342 4.98 -3.02 27.33
CA TYR A 342 3.69 -3.72 27.43
C TYR A 342 3.75 -5.18 26.99
N ILE A 343 4.52 -5.48 25.94
CA ILE A 343 4.77 -6.86 25.49
C ILE A 343 5.51 -7.67 26.57
N GLN A 344 6.49 -7.06 27.24
CA GLN A 344 7.23 -7.70 28.32
C GLN A 344 6.31 -7.96 29.53
N GLU A 345 5.54 -6.97 29.96
CA GLU A 345 4.57 -7.12 31.05
C GLU A 345 3.53 -8.21 30.76
N ALA A 346 3.00 -8.25 29.53
CA ALA A 346 2.06 -9.30 29.11
C ALA A 346 2.67 -10.70 29.20
N TYR A 347 3.92 -10.84 28.76
CA TYR A 347 4.65 -12.11 28.86
C TYR A 347 4.83 -12.54 30.32
N GLU A 348 5.18 -11.62 31.22
CA GLU A 348 5.31 -11.91 32.65
C GLU A 348 4.00 -12.40 33.26
N VAL A 349 2.86 -11.76 32.92
CA VAL A 349 1.53 -12.17 33.39
C VAL A 349 1.17 -13.58 32.91
N VAL A 350 1.38 -13.88 31.62
CA VAL A 350 1.04 -15.20 31.05
C VAL A 350 1.90 -16.31 31.66
N ILE A 351 3.20 -16.06 31.85
CA ILE A 351 4.10 -17.05 32.46
C ILE A 351 3.78 -17.25 33.93
N ALA A 352 3.44 -16.20 34.68
CA ALA A 352 3.04 -16.31 36.07
C ALA A 352 1.74 -17.13 36.23
N HIS A 353 0.81 -17.04 35.29
CA HIS A 353 -0.42 -17.84 35.29
C HIS A 353 -0.20 -19.33 34.94
N LYS A 354 0.85 -19.64 34.18
CA LYS A 354 1.21 -21.02 33.76
C LYS A 354 2.09 -21.76 34.79
N LYS A 355 2.62 -21.04 35.78
CA LYS A 355 3.33 -21.61 36.93
C LYS A 355 2.32 -21.99 38.00
#